data_AF-T1CWU7-F1
#
_entry.id   AF-T1CWU7-F1
#
_cell.length_a   1.000
_cell.length_b   1.000
_cell.length_c   1.000
_cell.angle_alpha   90.00
_cell.angle_beta   90.00
_cell.angle_gamma   90.00
#
_symmetry.space_group_name_H-M   'P 1'
#
loop_
_entity.id
_entity.type
_entity.pdbx_description
1 polymer ?
#
loop_
_entity_poly.entity_id
_entity_poly.type
_entity_poly.pdbx_seq_one_letter_code
_entity_poly.pdbx_strand_id
1 'polypeptide(L)'
;MSKELSASQRAYIASTVRSAIDLVFAHWEGALDLDLDTQYRELLDSTIGTGDRGQFSREMSAFMAALNNGHTRYHDIEGWSPLSGSLGFHAAPTGSDWMITRSWAQGLRAGEVVERINGEAPGDAYDQQERCISASNERGRRRNFFRCPHLFALKILLRVDGRNVRFRRVPGKREPPMERTAGHWLQH
;
A
#
# COMPACT_ATOMS: atom_id res chain seq x y z
N MET A 1 -2.68 -9.41 21.08
CA MET A 1 -2.48 -10.05 19.75
C MET A 1 -0.98 -10.15 19.47
N SER A 2 -0.53 -11.24 18.84
CA SER A 2 0.89 -11.56 18.68
C SER A 2 1.57 -10.67 17.64
N LYS A 3 2.70 -10.06 18.01
CA LYS A 3 3.61 -9.36 17.10
C LYS A 3 4.54 -10.31 16.35
N GLU A 4 4.51 -11.58 16.71
CA GLU A 4 5.37 -12.61 16.15
C GLU A 4 4.57 -13.71 15.48
N LEU A 5 5.20 -14.33 14.50
CA LEU A 5 4.80 -15.60 13.91
C LEU A 5 5.90 -16.63 14.19
N SER A 6 5.56 -17.91 14.29
CA SER A 6 6.57 -18.98 14.25
C SER A 6 7.03 -19.22 12.80
N ALA A 7 8.18 -19.88 12.63
CA ALA A 7 8.65 -20.29 11.30
C ALA A 7 7.62 -21.20 10.58
N SER A 8 7.00 -22.13 11.32
CA SER A 8 5.95 -23.00 10.78
C SER A 8 4.71 -22.22 10.34
N GLN A 9 4.29 -21.20 11.09
CA GLN A 9 3.16 -20.34 10.69
C GLN A 9 3.48 -19.55 9.43
N ARG A 10 4.68 -18.95 9.34
CA ARG A 10 5.10 -18.20 8.15
C ARG A 10 5.15 -19.08 6.91
N ALA A 11 5.78 -20.25 7.00
CA ALA A 11 5.86 -21.21 5.91
C ALA A 11 4.45 -21.65 5.47
N TYR A 12 3.59 -22.04 6.43
CA TYR A 12 2.22 -22.43 6.15
C TYR A 12 1.41 -21.34 5.41
N ILE A 13 1.48 -20.09 5.88
CA ILE A 13 0.77 -18.96 5.25
C ILE A 13 1.31 -18.72 3.83
N ALA A 14 2.63 -18.64 3.67
CA ALA A 14 3.27 -18.38 2.39
C ALA A 14 2.95 -19.48 1.36
N SER A 15 3.08 -20.76 1.73
CA SER A 15 2.73 -21.90 0.88
C SER A 15 1.26 -21.88 0.49
N THR A 16 0.37 -21.61 1.44
CA THR A 16 -1.08 -21.55 1.18
C THR A 16 -1.43 -20.46 0.18
N VAL A 17 -0.83 -19.27 0.33
CA VAL A 17 -1.03 -18.17 -0.63
C VAL A 17 -0.46 -18.52 -2.00
N ARG A 18 0.75 -19.10 -2.07
CA ARG A 18 1.35 -19.56 -3.33
C ARG A 18 0.45 -20.53 -4.07
N SER A 19 -0.06 -21.56 -3.38
CA SER A 19 -0.98 -22.53 -3.97
C SER A 19 -2.31 -21.90 -4.39
N ALA A 20 -2.84 -20.94 -3.62
CA ALA A 20 -4.03 -20.22 -4.03
C ALA A 20 -3.81 -19.43 -5.33
N ILE A 21 -2.65 -18.79 -5.50
CA ILE A 21 -2.31 -18.09 -6.74
C ILE A 21 -2.32 -19.07 -7.92
N ASP A 22 -1.66 -20.22 -7.81
CA ASP A 22 -1.65 -21.24 -8.88
C ASP A 22 -3.05 -21.71 -9.27
N LEU A 23 -3.94 -21.86 -8.28
CA LEU A 23 -5.27 -22.42 -8.50
C LEU A 23 -6.28 -21.41 -9.02
N VAL A 24 -6.23 -20.14 -8.58
CA VAL A 24 -7.33 -19.19 -8.80
C VAL A 24 -6.94 -17.84 -9.38
N PHE A 25 -5.64 -17.54 -9.54
CA PHE A 25 -5.25 -16.28 -10.18
C PHE A 25 -5.59 -16.33 -11.68
N ALA A 26 -6.46 -15.43 -12.13
CA ALA A 26 -6.96 -15.41 -13.50
C ALA A 26 -6.23 -14.44 -14.43
N HIS A 27 -5.42 -13.53 -13.88
CA HIS A 27 -4.86 -12.38 -14.60
C HIS A 27 -3.36 -12.54 -14.93
N TRP A 28 -2.97 -13.74 -15.40
CA TRP A 28 -1.58 -14.06 -15.73
C TRP A 28 -1.02 -13.19 -16.87
N GLU A 29 -1.88 -12.58 -17.70
CA GLU A 29 -1.47 -11.63 -18.74
C GLU A 29 -0.66 -10.44 -18.20
N GLY A 30 -0.86 -10.07 -16.93
CA GLY A 30 -0.09 -9.01 -16.26
C GLY A 30 1.26 -9.48 -15.70
N ALA A 31 1.51 -10.79 -15.66
CA ALA A 31 2.64 -11.41 -14.98
C ALA A 31 3.32 -12.49 -15.84
N LEU A 32 3.31 -12.35 -17.16
CA LEU A 32 3.83 -13.38 -18.08
C LEU A 32 5.33 -13.64 -17.89
N ASP A 33 6.11 -12.62 -17.54
CA ASP A 33 7.56 -12.72 -17.31
C ASP A 33 7.91 -13.08 -15.85
N LEU A 34 6.91 -13.35 -15.01
CA LEU A 34 7.12 -13.63 -13.59
C LEU A 34 7.51 -15.09 -13.38
N ASP A 35 8.74 -15.32 -12.95
CA ASP A 35 9.13 -16.59 -12.34
C ASP A 35 8.64 -16.64 -10.89
N LEU A 36 7.41 -17.11 -10.72
CA LEU A 36 6.75 -17.14 -9.43
C LEU A 36 7.38 -18.13 -8.44
N ASP A 37 8.06 -19.17 -8.93
CA ASP A 37 8.78 -20.12 -8.07
C ASP A 37 10.03 -19.47 -7.48
N THR A 38 10.75 -18.70 -8.29
CA THR A 38 11.88 -17.90 -7.80
C THR A 38 11.42 -16.84 -6.80
N GLN A 39 10.35 -16.10 -7.09
CA GLN A 39 9.78 -15.12 -6.14
C GLN A 39 9.32 -15.77 -4.83
N TYR A 40 8.77 -16.98 -4.89
CA TYR A 40 8.37 -17.72 -3.71
C TYR A 40 9.56 -18.17 -2.86
N ARG A 41 10.66 -18.62 -3.49
CA ARG A 41 11.90 -18.95 -2.78
C ARG A 41 12.48 -17.72 -2.08
N GLU A 42 12.56 -16.59 -2.78
CA GLU A 42 13.04 -15.32 -2.21
C GLU A 42 12.17 -14.87 -1.02
N LEU A 43 10.85 -15.03 -1.11
CA LEU A 43 9.93 -14.80 0.02
C LEU A 43 10.27 -15.70 1.21
N LEU A 44 10.47 -17.00 1.01
CA LEU A 44 10.80 -17.91 2.10
C LEU A 44 12.15 -17.55 2.73
N ASP A 45 13.18 -17.32 1.92
CA ASP A 45 14.52 -16.99 2.40
C ASP A 45 14.54 -15.69 3.22
N SER A 46 13.81 -14.67 2.77
CA SER A 46 13.70 -13.38 3.47
C SER A 46 12.86 -13.45 4.74
N THR A 47 11.93 -14.42 4.86
CA THR A 47 10.97 -14.45 5.96
C THR A 47 11.19 -15.56 6.98
N ILE A 48 11.81 -16.68 6.63
CA ILE A 48 11.88 -17.84 7.51
C ILE A 48 12.68 -17.56 8.79
N GLY A 49 13.66 -16.66 8.72
CA GLY A 49 14.50 -16.25 9.85
C GLY A 49 13.91 -15.14 10.75
N THR A 50 12.89 -14.40 10.31
CA THR A 50 12.34 -13.28 11.10
C THR A 50 11.09 -13.69 11.87
N GLY A 51 11.11 -13.52 13.20
CA GLY A 51 9.92 -13.67 14.03
C GLY A 51 8.88 -12.56 13.80
N ASP A 52 9.30 -11.40 13.28
CA ASP A 52 8.49 -10.19 13.21
C ASP A 52 7.37 -10.30 12.17
N ARG A 53 6.13 -10.18 12.63
CA ARG A 53 4.94 -10.26 11.78
C ARG A 53 4.83 -9.07 10.82
N GLY A 54 5.29 -7.89 11.21
CA GLY A 54 5.25 -6.71 10.37
C GLY A 54 6.15 -6.85 9.14
N GLN A 55 7.36 -7.36 9.34
CA GLN A 55 8.31 -7.70 8.30
C GLN A 55 7.76 -8.81 7.41
N PHE A 56 7.23 -9.90 7.98
CA PHE A 56 6.58 -10.96 7.20
C PHE A 56 5.48 -10.40 6.30
N SER A 57 4.59 -9.57 6.84
CA SER A 57 3.47 -8.99 6.09
C SER A 57 3.92 -8.01 5.01
N ARG A 58 5.07 -7.34 5.17
CA ARG A 58 5.69 -6.51 4.14
C ARG A 58 6.24 -7.36 2.99
N GLU A 59 6.94 -8.44 3.29
CA GLU A 59 7.47 -9.34 2.25
C GLU A 59 6.33 -10.07 1.51
N MET A 60 5.27 -10.47 2.22
CA MET A 60 4.05 -11.00 1.58
C MET A 60 3.38 -9.97 0.66
N SER A 61 3.32 -8.69 1.04
CA SER A 61 2.84 -7.63 0.15
C SER A 61 3.71 -7.49 -1.10
N ALA A 62 5.03 -7.61 -0.95
CA ALA A 62 5.94 -7.53 -2.10
C ALA A 62 5.75 -8.70 -3.06
N PHE A 63 5.66 -9.92 -2.53
CA PHE A 63 5.35 -11.12 -3.31
C PHE A 63 4.02 -10.99 -4.07
N MET A 64 2.97 -10.48 -3.43
CA MET A 64 1.67 -10.27 -4.10
C MET A 64 1.70 -9.14 -5.14
N ALA A 65 2.49 -8.10 -4.92
CA ALA A 65 2.62 -6.98 -5.86
C ALA A 65 3.36 -7.38 -7.14
N ALA A 66 4.25 -8.38 -7.08
CA ALA A 66 4.96 -8.93 -8.23
C ALA A 66 4.02 -9.53 -9.30
N LEU A 67 2.79 -9.90 -8.91
CA LEU A 67 1.73 -10.33 -9.84
C LEU A 67 1.20 -9.21 -10.75
N ASN A 68 1.66 -7.97 -10.57
CA ASN A 68 1.30 -6.80 -11.40
C ASN A 68 -0.21 -6.69 -11.63
N ASN A 69 -0.99 -6.86 -10.56
CA ASN A 69 -2.43 -6.77 -10.60
C ASN A 69 -2.95 -5.84 -9.50
N GLY A 70 -3.66 -4.77 -9.88
CA GLY A 70 -4.19 -3.78 -8.94
C GLY A 70 -5.30 -4.27 -8.02
N HIS A 71 -5.86 -5.45 -8.26
CA HIS A 71 -6.92 -6.08 -7.47
C HIS A 71 -6.42 -7.22 -6.59
N THR A 72 -5.16 -7.64 -6.76
CA THR A 72 -4.52 -8.71 -5.99
C THR A 72 -3.59 -8.14 -4.94
N ARG A 73 -3.87 -8.37 -3.65
CA ARG A 73 -3.12 -7.78 -2.54
C ARG A 73 -3.19 -8.65 -1.30
N TYR A 74 -2.10 -8.70 -0.55
CA TYR A 74 -2.07 -9.31 0.77
C TYR A 74 -2.78 -8.41 1.78
N HIS A 75 -3.47 -8.99 2.77
CA HIS A 75 -4.04 -8.25 3.90
C HIS A 75 -3.84 -9.04 5.19
N ASP A 76 -2.99 -8.55 6.07
CA ASP A 76 -2.85 -9.07 7.42
C ASP A 76 -3.48 -8.08 8.40
N ILE A 77 -4.73 -8.33 8.78
CA ILE A 77 -5.49 -7.44 9.67
C ILE A 77 -4.76 -7.22 10.99
N GLU A 78 -4.11 -8.24 11.56
CA GLU A 78 -3.49 -8.11 12.88
C GLU A 78 -2.07 -7.53 12.79
N GLY A 79 -1.27 -7.94 11.80
CA GLY A 79 0.05 -7.35 11.55
C GLY A 79 -0.04 -5.90 11.08
N TRP A 80 -1.10 -5.55 10.36
CA TRP A 80 -1.38 -4.18 9.99
C TRP A 80 -2.16 -3.44 11.07
N SER A 81 -2.76 -4.07 12.08
CA SER A 81 -3.63 -3.38 13.06
C SER A 81 -3.04 -2.08 13.64
N PRO A 82 -1.74 -2.01 14.02
CA PRO A 82 -1.13 -0.76 14.47
C PRO A 82 -0.96 0.28 13.35
N LEU A 83 -0.93 -0.15 12.09
CA LEU A 83 -0.75 0.66 10.87
C LEU A 83 -2.04 0.75 10.03
N SER A 84 -3.15 0.16 10.48
CA SER A 84 -4.37 0.00 9.71
C SER A 84 -5.26 1.19 10.00
N GLY A 85 -5.05 2.25 9.26
CA GLY A 85 -5.82 3.47 9.44
C GLY A 85 -5.66 4.32 8.23
N SER A 86 -6.77 4.87 7.76
CA SER A 86 -6.76 5.87 6.69
C SER A 86 -5.68 6.93 6.95
N LEU A 87 -4.97 7.35 5.90
CA LEU A 87 -4.05 8.49 5.99
C LEU A 87 -4.77 9.80 6.30
N GLY A 88 -6.10 9.85 6.11
CA GLY A 88 -6.86 11.09 6.23
C GLY A 88 -6.95 11.88 4.92
N PHE A 89 -6.23 11.46 3.88
CA PHE A 89 -6.18 12.11 2.59
C PHE A 89 -5.66 11.12 1.53
N HIS A 90 -5.83 11.45 0.26
CA HIS A 90 -5.17 10.81 -0.87
C HIS A 90 -4.34 11.84 -1.60
N ALA A 91 -3.19 11.42 -2.12
CA ALA A 91 -2.38 12.20 -3.03
C ALA A 91 -1.96 11.33 -4.23
N ALA A 92 -1.73 11.99 -5.37
CA ALA A 92 -1.33 11.34 -6.60
C ALA A 92 -0.37 12.25 -7.38
N PRO A 93 0.47 11.70 -8.26
CA PRO A 93 1.34 12.51 -9.10
C PRO A 93 0.53 13.36 -10.09
N THR A 94 0.89 14.64 -10.18
CA THR A 94 0.40 15.64 -11.14
C THR A 94 1.63 16.35 -11.72
N GLY A 95 2.08 15.94 -12.91
CA GLY A 95 3.37 16.40 -13.43
C GLY A 95 4.54 15.86 -12.60
N SER A 96 5.45 16.74 -12.17
CA SER A 96 6.56 16.41 -11.27
C SER A 96 6.15 16.35 -9.79
N ASP A 97 4.95 16.83 -9.46
CA ASP A 97 4.54 17.06 -8.08
C ASP A 97 3.58 15.96 -7.60
N TRP A 98 3.48 15.79 -6.29
CA TRP A 98 2.46 14.95 -5.66
C TRP A 98 1.41 15.84 -5.03
N MET A 99 0.20 15.84 -5.58
CA MET A 99 -0.88 16.72 -5.15
C MET A 99 -1.91 15.96 -4.33
N ILE A 100 -2.40 16.58 -3.26
CA ILE A 100 -3.53 16.07 -2.48
C ILE A 100 -4.76 16.10 -3.38
N THR A 101 -5.32 14.94 -3.69
CA THR A 101 -6.51 14.82 -4.54
C THR A 101 -7.79 14.83 -3.71
N ARG A 102 -7.72 14.38 -2.45
CA ARG A 102 -8.84 14.35 -1.50
C ARG A 102 -8.31 14.48 -0.08
N SER A 103 -9.05 15.15 0.80
CA SER A 103 -8.68 15.25 2.22
C SER A 103 -9.91 15.29 3.12
N TRP A 104 -9.82 14.58 4.25
CA TRP A 104 -10.67 14.68 5.44
C TRP A 104 -9.81 14.79 6.71
N ALA A 105 -8.51 15.04 6.54
CA ALA A 105 -7.57 15.34 7.60
C ALA A 105 -7.63 16.83 7.90
N GLN A 106 -7.71 17.18 9.18
CA GLN A 106 -7.63 18.56 9.60
C GLN A 106 -6.29 19.15 9.17
N GLY A 107 -6.32 20.30 8.51
CA GLY A 107 -5.13 20.99 8.06
C GLY A 107 -4.53 20.44 6.77
N LEU A 108 -5.25 19.63 5.98
CA LEU A 108 -4.90 19.29 4.61
C LEU A 108 -6.09 19.57 3.68
N ARG A 109 -5.85 20.07 2.48
CA ARG A 109 -6.86 20.40 1.48
C ARG A 109 -6.51 19.78 0.14
N ALA A 110 -7.54 19.44 -0.64
CA ALA A 110 -7.31 19.04 -2.03
C ALA A 110 -6.71 20.21 -2.82
N GLY A 111 -5.79 19.90 -3.73
CA GLY A 111 -5.03 20.87 -4.53
C GLY A 111 -3.66 21.22 -3.96
N GLU A 112 -3.39 20.97 -2.68
CA GLU A 112 -2.10 21.30 -2.07
C GLU A 112 -1.01 20.30 -2.51
N VAL A 113 0.23 20.78 -2.63
CA VAL A 113 1.38 19.97 -3.05
C VAL A 113 2.10 19.39 -1.84
N VAL A 114 2.31 18.07 -1.85
CA VAL A 114 3.14 17.36 -0.87
C VAL A 114 4.61 17.49 -1.28
N GLU A 115 5.39 18.25 -0.52
CA GLU A 115 6.80 18.52 -0.78
C GLU A 115 7.72 17.52 -0.07
N ARG A 116 7.32 17.07 1.13
CA ARG A 116 8.08 16.13 1.96
C ARG A 116 7.17 15.19 2.75
N ILE A 117 7.63 13.95 2.93
CA ILE A 117 7.06 12.95 3.83
C ILE A 117 8.16 12.57 4.82
N ASN A 118 7.99 12.92 6.10
CA ASN A 118 9.00 12.69 7.15
C ASN A 118 10.41 13.21 6.81
N GLY A 119 10.51 14.23 5.96
CA GLY A 119 11.78 14.82 5.53
C GLY A 119 12.30 14.34 4.16
N GLU A 120 11.66 13.35 3.55
CA GLU A 120 12.03 12.79 2.24
C GLU A 120 11.11 13.32 1.13
N ALA A 121 11.60 13.39 -0.11
CA ALA A 121 10.73 13.71 -1.24
C ALA A 121 9.72 12.56 -1.46
N PRO A 122 8.48 12.84 -1.90
CA PRO A 122 7.49 11.78 -2.12
C PRO A 122 7.92 10.73 -3.16
N GLY A 123 8.71 11.12 -4.16
CA GLY A 123 9.31 10.19 -5.12
C GLY A 123 10.25 9.20 -4.45
N ASP A 124 11.22 9.68 -3.68
CA ASP A 124 12.16 8.82 -2.94
C ASP A 124 11.45 7.89 -1.95
N ALA A 125 10.43 8.41 -1.26
CA ALA A 125 9.62 7.61 -0.33
C ALA A 125 8.79 6.55 -1.07
N TYR A 126 8.35 6.83 -2.30
CA TYR A 126 7.68 5.87 -3.16
C TYR A 126 8.64 4.78 -3.63
N ASP A 127 9.82 5.16 -4.15
CA ASP A 127 10.81 4.21 -4.68
C ASP A 127 11.26 3.19 -3.61
N GLN A 128 11.34 3.60 -2.35
CA GLN A 128 11.64 2.70 -1.22
C GLN A 128 10.54 1.66 -0.92
N GLN A 129 9.31 1.91 -1.36
CA GLN A 129 8.11 1.15 -0.97
C GLN A 129 7.38 0.54 -2.18
N GLU A 130 7.74 0.90 -3.40
CA GLU A 130 7.00 0.56 -4.61
C GLU A 130 6.81 -0.95 -4.78
N ARG A 131 7.81 -1.73 -4.37
CA ARG A 131 7.75 -3.20 -4.41
C ARG A 131 6.58 -3.77 -3.61
N CYS A 132 6.05 -3.05 -2.63
CA CYS A 132 4.94 -3.48 -1.79
C CYS A 132 3.57 -3.01 -2.30
N ILE A 133 3.50 -2.34 -3.46
CA ILE A 133 2.27 -1.72 -3.96
C ILE A 133 1.74 -2.50 -5.16
N SER A 134 0.64 -3.23 -4.96
CA SER A 134 -0.08 -3.89 -6.03
C SER A 134 -0.69 -2.88 -7.03
N ALA A 135 -0.36 -3.06 -8.30
CA ALA A 135 -0.90 -2.27 -9.41
C ALA A 135 -0.67 -2.99 -10.74
N SER A 136 -1.51 -2.69 -11.74
CA SER A 136 -1.36 -3.24 -13.10
C SER A 136 -0.38 -2.47 -13.99
N ASN A 137 0.12 -1.32 -13.54
CA ASN A 137 1.14 -0.52 -14.22
C ASN A 137 1.69 0.54 -13.26
N GLU A 138 2.80 1.16 -13.65
CA GLU A 138 3.51 2.17 -12.85
C GLU A 138 2.65 3.38 -12.49
N ARG A 139 1.85 3.89 -13.43
CA ARG A 139 0.91 4.99 -13.17
C ARG A 139 -0.10 4.61 -12.08
N GLY A 140 -0.63 3.40 -12.13
CA GLY A 140 -1.52 2.85 -11.11
C GLY A 140 -0.83 2.68 -9.76
N ARG A 141 0.43 2.25 -9.77
CA ARG A 141 1.27 2.04 -8.58
C ARG A 141 1.50 3.35 -7.84
N ARG A 142 1.98 4.38 -8.54
CA ARG A 142 2.14 5.73 -7.96
C ARG A 142 0.84 6.27 -7.37
N ARG A 143 -0.28 6.13 -8.11
CA ARG A 143 -1.61 6.55 -7.61
C ARG A 143 -2.04 5.78 -6.35
N ASN A 144 -1.62 4.53 -6.21
CA ASN A 144 -1.95 3.71 -5.05
C ASN A 144 -1.07 3.97 -3.83
N PHE A 145 0.05 4.68 -3.96
CA PHE A 145 0.99 4.90 -2.85
C PHE A 145 0.31 5.43 -1.58
N PHE A 146 -0.37 6.57 -1.67
CA PHE A 146 -1.12 7.14 -0.54
C PHE A 146 -2.43 6.40 -0.20
N ARG A 147 -2.77 5.33 -0.93
CA ARG A 147 -3.91 4.44 -0.64
C ARG A 147 -3.49 3.18 0.10
N CYS A 148 -2.18 2.98 0.32
CA CYS A 148 -1.61 1.88 1.07
C CYS A 148 -1.13 2.38 2.45
N PRO A 149 -2.03 2.60 3.42
CA PRO A 149 -1.68 3.19 4.71
C PRO A 149 -0.63 2.40 5.51
N HIS A 150 -0.55 1.09 5.32
CA HIS A 150 0.43 0.24 5.98
C HIS A 150 1.89 0.55 5.59
N LEU A 151 2.13 1.31 4.51
CA LEU A 151 3.46 1.75 4.09
C LEU A 151 3.99 2.95 4.87
N PHE A 152 3.11 3.65 5.59
CA PHE A 152 3.48 4.88 6.30
C PHE A 152 3.63 4.63 7.80
N ALA A 153 4.46 5.43 8.46
CA ALA A 153 4.51 5.43 9.91
C ALA A 153 3.17 5.86 10.54
N LEU A 154 2.96 5.53 11.81
CA LEU A 154 1.79 5.98 12.57
C LEU A 154 1.74 7.49 12.76
N LYS A 155 2.91 8.11 12.96
CA LYS A 155 3.09 9.55 13.04
C LYS A 155 3.67 9.99 11.70
N ILE A 156 3.01 10.94 11.06
CA ILE A 156 3.44 11.46 9.77
C ILE A 156 3.64 12.97 9.92
N LEU A 157 4.79 13.44 9.43
CA LEU A 157 5.05 14.85 9.18
C LEU A 157 5.03 15.06 7.67
N LEU A 158 4.06 15.82 7.19
CA LEU A 158 4.07 16.30 5.81
C LEU A 158 4.55 17.74 5.77
N ARG A 159 5.36 18.06 4.76
CA ARG A 159 5.52 19.45 4.31
C ARG A 159 4.63 19.62 3.09
N VAL A 160 3.71 20.57 3.17
CA VAL A 160 2.68 20.83 2.17
C VAL A 160 2.65 22.32 1.92
N ASP A 161 2.81 22.78 0.68
CA ASP A 161 2.86 24.22 0.30
C ASP A 161 3.66 25.08 1.31
N GLY A 162 4.89 24.68 1.61
CA GLY A 162 5.78 25.35 2.55
C GLY A 162 5.44 25.22 4.06
N ARG A 163 4.29 24.66 4.44
CA ARG A 163 3.87 24.48 5.85
C ARG A 163 4.00 23.03 6.32
N ASN A 164 4.27 22.86 7.61
CA ASN A 164 4.36 21.54 8.24
C ASN A 164 3.00 21.13 8.82
N VAL A 165 2.54 19.94 8.44
CA VAL A 165 1.32 19.32 8.97
C VAL A 165 1.68 17.99 9.64
N ARG A 166 1.41 17.91 10.94
CA ARG A 166 1.64 16.70 11.74
C ARG A 166 0.32 16.06 12.08
N PHE A 167 0.20 14.77 11.83
CA PHE A 167 -0.95 14.01 12.29
C PHE A 167 -0.53 12.59 12.66
N ARG A 168 -1.33 11.99 13.54
CA ARG A 168 -1.22 10.60 13.93
C ARG A 168 -2.39 9.85 13.31
N ARG A 169 -2.08 8.76 12.60
CA ARG A 169 -3.10 7.87 12.05
C ARG A 169 -3.80 7.16 13.19
N VAL A 170 -5.11 7.01 13.06
CA VAL A 170 -5.96 6.32 14.04
C VAL A 170 -6.27 4.93 13.50
N PRO A 171 -5.78 3.86 14.17
CA PRO A 171 -6.14 2.50 13.82
C PRO A 171 -7.66 2.29 13.72
N GLY A 172 -8.11 1.56 12.71
CA GLY A 172 -9.53 1.28 12.46
C GLY A 172 -10.35 2.44 11.89
N LYS A 173 -9.81 3.67 11.81
CA LYS A 173 -10.53 4.80 11.19
C LYS A 173 -10.61 4.60 9.68
N ARG A 174 -11.84 4.43 9.20
CA ARG A 174 -12.16 4.26 7.78
C ARG A 174 -12.25 5.61 7.07
N GLU A 175 -12.02 5.56 5.76
CA GLU A 175 -12.31 6.70 4.89
C GLU A 175 -13.82 6.96 4.90
N PRO A 176 -14.26 8.23 4.95
CA PRO A 176 -15.67 8.54 4.79
C PRO A 176 -16.17 8.04 3.42
N PRO A 177 -17.42 7.57 3.33
CA PRO A 177 -18.00 7.17 2.05
C PRO A 177 -17.99 8.37 1.10
N MET A 178 -17.76 8.10 -0.19
CA MET A 178 -17.91 9.14 -1.22
C MET A 178 -19.35 9.64 -1.21
N GLU A 179 -19.53 10.96 -1.30
CA GLU A 179 -20.83 11.53 -1.65
C GLU A 179 -21.29 10.92 -2.98
N ARG A 180 -22.54 10.43 -3.01
CA ARG A 180 -23.13 9.89 -4.23
C ARG A 180 -23.24 11.03 -5.23
N THR A 181 -22.45 10.95 -6.31
CA THR A 181 -22.70 11.78 -7.49
C THR A 181 -24.08 11.42 -8.06
N ALA A 182 -25.02 12.36 -8.01
CA ALA A 182 -26.24 12.27 -8.80
C ALA A 182 -25.82 12.39 -10.28
N GLY A 183 -25.72 11.26 -10.97
CA GLY A 183 -25.42 11.25 -12.39
C GLY A 183 -26.55 11.92 -13.16
N HIS A 184 -26.35 13.17 -13.54
CA HIS A 184 -27.19 13.81 -14.56
C HIS A 184 -26.49 13.62 -15.90
N TRP A 185 -27.05 12.73 -16.72
CA TRP A 185 -26.61 12.57 -18.10
C TRP A 185 -26.86 13.87 -18.86
N LEU A 186 -25.85 14.36 -19.59
CA LEU A 186 -26.03 15.45 -20.54
C LEU A 186 -26.98 14.95 -21.64
N GLN A 187 -28.15 15.57 -21.75
CA GLN A 187 -29.03 15.38 -22.90
C GLN A 187 -28.45 16.20 -24.05
N HIS A 188 -28.12 15.52 -25.15
CA HIS A 188 -27.75 16.14 -26.43
C HIS A 188 -29.00 16.36 -27.28
#